data_AF-A0A5E4L0C6-F1
#
_entry.id   AF-A0A5E4L0C6-F1
#
_cell.length_a   1.000
_cell.length_b   1.000
_cell.length_c   1.000
_cell.angle_alpha   90.00
_cell.angle_beta   90.00
_cell.angle_gamma   90.00
#
_symmetry.space_group_name_H-M   'P 1'
#
loop_
_entity.id
_entity.type
_entity.pdbx_description
1 polymer ?
#
loop_
_entity_poly.entity_id
_entity_poly.type
_entity_poly.pdbx_seq_one_letter_code
_entity_poly.pdbx_strand_id
1 'polypeptide(L)' 'MRTEIIRTKIVEILESLELIRENLPDSFEEFASLGLLKDGMHKRIEFSIENVFDNVKYLIE' A
#
# COMPACT_ATOMS: atom_id res chain seq x y z
N MET A 1 6.96 6.51 -21.33
CA MET A 1 5.55 6.46 -20.90
C MET A 1 5.21 5.24 -20.04
N ARG A 2 5.00 4.02 -20.58
CA ARG A 2 4.56 2.87 -19.74
C ARG A 2 5.51 2.56 -18.57
N THR A 3 6.81 2.53 -18.83
CA THR A 3 7.84 2.32 -17.79
C THR A 3 7.86 3.40 -16.73
N GLU A 4 7.53 4.65 -17.08
CA GLU A 4 7.47 5.76 -16.11
C GLU A 4 6.23 5.62 -15.22
N ILE A 5 5.08 5.25 -15.78
CA ILE A 5 3.86 4.96 -15.01
C ILE A 5 4.12 3.83 -14.01
N ILE A 6 4.72 2.73 -14.46
CA ILE A 6 5.07 1.59 -13.60
C ILE A 6 6.02 2.04 -12.49
N ARG A 7 7.04 2.84 -12.82
CA ARG A 7 7.99 3.35 -11.82
C ARG A 7 7.31 4.23 -10.78
N THR A 8 6.42 5.14 -11.19
CA THR A 8 5.64 5.98 -10.26
C THR A 8 4.78 5.12 -9.34
N LYS A 9 4.04 4.16 -9.88
CA LYS A 9 3.22 3.23 -9.08
C LYS A 9 4.05 2.43 -8.08
N ILE A 10 5.26 2.00 -8.46
CA ILE A 10 6.18 1.31 -7.54
C ILE A 10 6.60 2.23 -6.39
N VAL A 11 6.92 3.49 -6.67
CA VAL A 11 7.26 4.46 -5.62
C VAL A 11 6.07 4.66 -4.67
N GLU A 12 4.86 4.83 -5.19
CA GLU A 12 3.63 5.00 -4.38
C GLU A 12 3.33 3.77 -3.49
N ILE A 13 3.58 2.55 -4.01
CA ILE A 13 3.49 1.32 -3.23
C ILE A 13 4.50 1.35 -2.08
N LEU A 14 5.78 1.66 -2.37
CA LEU A 14 6.83 1.65 -1.36
C LEU A 14 6.58 2.69 -0.26
N GLU A 15 6.15 3.90 -0.63
CA GLU A 15 5.76 4.95 0.33
C GLU A 15 4.57 4.52 1.20
N SER A 16 3.57 3.86 0.60
CA SER A 16 2.41 3.35 1.34
C SER A 16 2.80 2.27 2.35
N LEU A 17 3.66 1.33 1.94
CA LEU A 17 4.15 0.25 2.79
C LEU A 17 5.04 0.78 3.93
N GLU A 18 5.87 1.78 3.67
CA GLU A 18 6.69 2.40 4.71
C GLU A 18 5.81 3.09 5.77
N LEU A 19 4.81 3.86 5.35
CA LEU A 19 3.86 4.49 6.27
C LEU A 19 3.11 3.45 7.12
N ILE A 20 2.69 2.33 6.53
CA ILE A 20 2.06 1.24 7.29
C ILE A 20 3.05 0.66 8.29
N ARG A 21 4.30 0.43 7.90
CA ARG A 21 5.35 -0.13 8.75
C ARG A 21 5.66 0.76 9.95
N GLU A 22 5.79 2.07 9.73
CA GLU A 22 6.04 3.06 10.79
C GLU A 22 4.89 3.19 11.79
N ASN A 23 3.67 2.82 11.38
CA ASN A 23 2.45 2.90 12.21
C ASN A 23 1.93 1.51 12.62
N LEU A 24 2.71 0.45 12.39
CA LEU A 24 2.29 -0.91 12.71
C LEU A 24 2.32 -1.08 14.24
N PRO A 25 1.20 -1.45 14.87
CA PRO A 25 1.15 -1.65 16.31
C PRO A 25 1.88 -2.95 16.72
N ASP A 26 2.38 -2.96 17.95
CA ASP A 26 3.16 -4.10 18.48
C ASP A 26 2.26 -5.23 19.02
N SER A 27 0.95 -4.97 19.16
CA SER A 27 -0.03 -5.92 19.67
C SER A 27 -1.38 -5.82 18.99
N PHE A 28 -2.17 -6.89 19.09
CA PHE A 28 -3.54 -6.91 18.61
C PHE A 28 -4.43 -5.91 19.37
N GLU A 29 -4.25 -5.79 20.69
CA GLU A 29 -5.00 -4.86 21.53
C GLU A 29 -4.78 -3.41 21.12
N GLU A 30 -3.52 -3.04 20.88
CA GLU A 30 -3.16 -1.73 20.36
C GLU A 30 -3.79 -1.52 18.97
N PHE A 31 -3.65 -2.49 18.06
CA PHE A 31 -4.30 -2.46 16.75
C PHE A 31 -5.81 -2.24 16.83
N ALA A 32 -6.50 -2.97 17.71
CA ALA A 32 -7.94 -2.86 17.89
C ALA A 32 -8.36 -1.45 18.33
N SER A 33 -7.52 -0.79 19.13
CA SER A 33 -7.75 0.56 19.66
C SER A 33 -7.53 1.70 18.67
N LEU A 34 -6.91 1.44 17.51
CA LEU A 34 -6.49 2.47 16.54
C LEU A 34 -7.63 3.22 15.82
N GLY A 35 -8.89 2.82 16.01
CA GLY A 35 -10.04 3.51 15.40
C GLY A 35 -9.90 3.63 13.88
N LEU A 36 -9.97 4.85 13.35
CA LEU A 36 -9.84 5.12 11.90
C LEU A 36 -8.43 4.90 11.33
N LEU A 37 -7.38 4.88 12.17
CA LEU A 37 -6.01 4.69 11.68
C LEU A 37 -5.84 3.29 11.08
N LYS A 38 -6.46 2.26 11.66
CA LYS A 38 -6.43 0.90 11.09
C LYS A 38 -7.16 0.82 9.74
N ASP A 39 -8.25 1.58 9.58
CA ASP A 39 -8.97 1.66 8.31
C ASP A 39 -8.08 2.30 7.23
N GLY A 40 -7.33 3.35 7.60
CA GLY A 40 -6.33 3.97 6.73
C GLY A 40 -5.21 3.01 6.32
N MET A 41 -4.68 2.22 7.26
CA MET A 41 -3.69 1.18 6.97
C MET A 41 -4.24 0.13 6.00
N HIS A 42 -5.46 -0.39 6.25
CA HIS A 42 -6.11 -1.34 5.35
C HIS A 42 -6.30 -0.76 3.95
N LYS A 43 -6.73 0.50 3.83
CA LYS A 43 -6.93 1.13 2.51
C LYS A 43 -5.62 1.31 1.76
N ARG A 44 -4.52 1.60 2.45
CA ARG A 44 -3.18 1.68 1.84
C ARG A 44 -2.66 0.31 1.38
N ILE A 45 -2.94 -0.75 2.13
CA ILE A 45 -2.63 -2.13 1.71
C ILE A 45 -3.43 -2.48 0.45
N GLU A 46 -4.73 -2.21 0.44
CA GLU A 46 -5.61 -2.45 -0.71
C GLU A 46 -5.09 -1.72 -1.96
N PHE A 47 -4.83 -0.41 -1.85
CA PHE A 47 -4.23 0.40 -2.92
C PHE A 47 -2.91 -0.18 -3.44
N SER A 48 -2.05 -0.64 -2.52
CA SER A 48 -0.74 -1.21 -2.89
C SER A 48 -0.91 -2.51 -3.69
N ILE A 49 -1.85 -3.37 -3.28
CA ILE A 49 -2.18 -4.62 -3.97
C ILE A 49 -2.77 -4.34 -5.36
N GLU A 50 -3.72 -3.41 -5.47
CA GLU A 50 -4.30 -2.99 -6.74
C GLU A 50 -3.23 -2.49 -7.71
N ASN A 51 -2.31 -1.65 -7.25
CA ASN A 51 -1.21 -1.15 -8.09
C ASN A 51 -0.25 -2.25 -8.55
N VAL A 52 -0.03 -3.29 -7.74
CA VAL A 52 0.74 -4.47 -8.18
C VAL A 52 0.03 -5.17 -9.33
N PHE A 53 -1.28 -5.42 -9.22
CA PHE A 53 -2.07 -6.05 -10.30
C PHE A 53 -2.09 -5.20 -11.57
N ASP A 54 -2.26 -3.88 -11.44
CA ASP A 54 -2.20 -2.96 -12.57
C ASP A 54 -0.84 -3.02 -13.28
N ASN A 55 0.26 -3.02 -12.52
CA ASN A 55 1.61 -3.12 -13.08
C ASN A 55 1.81 -4.43 -13.85
N VAL A 56 1.31 -5.56 -13.32
CA VAL A 56 1.35 -6.86 -14.02
C VAL A 56 0.55 -6.78 -15.32
N LYS A 57 -0.63 -6.16 -15.31
CA LYS A 57 -1.44 -5.96 -16.51
C LYS A 57 -0.69 -5.15 -17.58
N TYR A 58 -0.04 -4.05 -17.19
CA TYR A 58 0.76 -3.22 -18.12
C TYR A 58 1.95 -3.93 -18.75
N LEU A 59 2.41 -5.04 -18.18
CA LEU A 59 3.51 -5.85 -18.73
C LEU A 59 3.03 -6.92 -19.73
N ILE A 60 1.77 -7.32 -19.68
CA ILE A 60 1.20 -8.40 -20.50
C ILE A 60 0.44 -7.85 -21.72
N GLU A 61 -0.12 -6.64 -21.60
CA GLU A 61 -0.76 -5.85 -22.68
C GLU A 61 0.20 -4.82 -23.29
#